data_AF-A0A958E149-F1
#
_entry.id   AF-A0A958E149-F1
#
_cell.length_a   1.000
_cell.length_b   1.000
_cell.length_c   1.000
_cell.angle_alpha   90.00
_cell.angle_beta   90.00
_cell.angle_gamma   90.00
#
_symmetry.space_group_name_H-M   'P 1'
#
loop_
_entity.id
_entity.type
_entity.pdbx_description
1 polymer ?
#
loop_
_entity_poly.entity_id
_entity_poly.type
_entity_poly.pdbx_seq_one_letter_code
_entity_poly.pdbx_strand_id
1 'polypeptide(L)'
;MFKRDLVSARNRWLLFVFLPVFLFSCSSTYRSSYTGSASRDGSGTTRKTTHTKEENRPSQSTDKRLVKKYVNPAKLDVYGCSFHGSPAVAARSVQQIAQRIQAQKIYYNSRELTDCSGIFHRFLREMQKTCEHQDFPSPKKYRSSRDLALWYHERGSLILVSDPLRMSHLIRPGMVMFYGYRGKKFDKFTERDLKNRKEIHHIGIVVSVEKDRTGRVISYKLFHGRSPGKYAAITEYHLRTPSRRNLPPFGNYDQPWVAIAPLVAGAVISENIH
;
A
#
# COMPACT_ATOMS: atom_id res chain seq x y z
N MET A 1 -70.06 37.56 29.40
CA MET A 1 -69.52 36.23 29.74
C MET A 1 -68.10 36.15 29.16
N PHE A 2 -67.13 35.73 29.97
CA PHE A 2 -65.66 35.77 29.81
C PHE A 2 -64.94 37.11 30.05
N LYS A 3 -64.37 37.23 31.27
CA LYS A 3 -63.23 38.07 31.66
C LYS A 3 -62.13 37.15 32.20
N ARG A 4 -60.89 37.44 31.80
CA ARG A 4 -59.55 37.39 32.45
C ARG A 4 -59.35 36.47 33.69
N ASP A 5 -58.24 35.75 33.89
CA ASP A 5 -56.86 36.20 34.23
C ASP A 5 -55.92 34.95 34.28
N LEU A 6 -54.71 34.93 33.69
CA LEU A 6 -53.35 35.14 34.26
C LEU A 6 -52.73 34.00 35.14
N VAL A 7 -51.37 33.99 35.15
CA VAL A 7 -50.39 33.19 35.95
C VAL A 7 -49.67 32.10 35.12
N SER A 8 -48.45 32.28 34.59
CA SER A 8 -47.11 32.46 35.19
C SER A 8 -46.54 31.20 35.88
N ALA A 9 -45.58 30.52 35.22
CA ALA A 9 -44.53 29.76 35.89
C ALA A 9 -43.29 29.60 34.99
N ARG A 10 -42.17 30.20 35.43
CA ARG A 10 -40.83 30.08 34.87
C ARG A 10 -40.20 28.79 35.38
N ASN A 11 -39.66 27.94 34.51
CA ASN A 11 -38.76 26.86 34.90
C ASN A 11 -37.34 27.14 34.38
N ARG A 12 -36.46 27.49 35.32
CA ARG A 12 -35.00 27.57 35.15
C ARG A 12 -34.43 26.16 35.32
N TRP A 13 -33.72 25.65 34.33
CA TRP A 13 -32.78 24.53 34.50
C TRP A 13 -31.36 25.04 34.28
N LEU A 14 -30.62 25.16 35.38
CA LEU A 14 -29.17 25.37 35.41
C LEU A 14 -28.50 24.00 35.28
N LEU A 15 -27.89 23.72 34.14
CA LEU A 15 -26.98 22.59 33.95
C LEU A 15 -25.55 23.07 34.28
N PHE A 16 -25.07 22.69 35.47
CA PHE A 16 -23.65 22.77 35.81
C PHE A 16 -22.90 21.65 35.09
N VAL A 17 -22.07 22.01 34.11
CA VAL A 17 -21.08 21.10 33.52
C VAL A 17 -19.76 21.32 34.26
N PHE A 18 -19.41 20.38 35.12
CA PHE A 18 -18.06 20.23 35.66
C PHE A 18 -17.14 19.66 34.56
N LEU A 19 -16.21 20.47 34.06
CA LEU A 19 -15.12 20.06 33.19
C LEU A 19 -13.85 19.89 34.05
N PRO A 20 -13.34 18.66 34.26
CA PRO A 20 -12.01 18.49 34.83
C PRO A 20 -10.95 18.84 33.78
N VAL A 21 -10.21 19.92 34.05
CA VAL A 21 -9.00 20.32 33.35
C VAL A 21 -7.89 19.31 33.72
N PHE A 22 -7.65 18.33 32.85
CA PHE A 22 -6.43 17.53 32.89
C PHE A 22 -5.35 18.21 32.04
N LEU A 23 -4.47 18.95 32.70
CA LEU A 23 -3.19 19.39 32.14
C LEU A 23 -2.24 18.20 32.11
N PHE A 24 -2.18 17.49 30.97
CA PHE A 24 -1.08 16.57 30.68
C PHE A 24 0.05 17.34 30.01
N SER A 25 1.03 17.72 30.81
CA SER A 25 2.33 18.23 30.38
C SER A 25 3.10 17.11 29.69
N CYS A 26 3.09 17.08 28.35
CA CYS A 26 3.91 16.17 27.57
C CYS A 26 5.26 16.83 27.26
N SER A 27 6.21 16.68 28.18
CA SER A 27 7.62 16.99 27.96
C SER A 27 8.24 15.89 27.08
N SER A 28 8.29 16.11 25.76
CA SER A 28 9.12 15.30 24.87
C SER A 28 10.45 16.00 24.66
N THR A 29 11.47 15.50 25.36
CA THR A 29 12.87 15.86 25.16
C THR A 29 13.33 15.34 23.79
N TYR A 30 13.59 16.29 22.90
CA TYR A 30 14.25 16.09 21.62
C TYR A 30 15.74 15.77 21.89
N ARG A 31 16.13 14.49 21.84
CA ARG A 31 17.54 14.09 21.90
C ARG A 31 18.05 13.79 20.49
N SER A 32 18.64 14.82 19.89
CA SER A 32 19.50 14.72 18.71
C SER A 32 20.85 14.15 19.14
N SER A 33 21.23 13.00 18.59
CA SER A 33 22.58 12.44 18.74
C SER A 33 23.21 12.32 17.37
N TYR A 34 23.91 13.38 16.96
CA TYR A 34 24.85 13.39 15.85
C TYR A 34 26.22 12.98 16.42
N THR A 35 26.68 11.77 16.13
CA THR A 35 28.07 11.32 16.23
C THR A 35 28.25 10.23 15.16
N GLY A 36 29.31 10.12 14.39
CA GLY A 36 30.52 10.90 14.21
C GLY A 36 31.19 10.38 12.92
N SER A 37 31.86 11.28 12.21
CA SER A 37 32.78 10.95 11.13
C SER A 37 34.19 10.83 11.70
N ALA A 38 34.84 9.68 11.50
CA ALA A 38 36.29 9.57 11.61
C ALA A 38 36.80 8.57 10.57
N SER A 39 37.62 9.09 9.65
CA SER A 39 38.40 8.38 8.66
C SER A 39 39.46 7.49 9.31
N ARG A 40 39.77 6.35 8.68
CA ARG A 40 41.09 5.73 8.74
C ARG A 40 41.48 5.19 7.37
N ASP A 41 42.53 5.80 6.84
CA ASP A 41 43.36 5.33 5.74
C ASP A 41 44.20 4.12 6.15
N GLY A 42 44.56 3.31 5.15
CA GLY A 42 45.96 2.89 5.00
C GLY A 42 46.29 1.41 5.15
N SER A 43 46.86 0.87 4.05
CA SER A 43 47.79 -0.28 3.96
C SER A 43 47.15 -1.68 4.11
N GLY A 44 47.24 -2.62 3.17
CA GLY A 44 48.24 -2.88 2.15
C GLY A 44 48.96 -4.17 2.49
N THR A 45 48.56 -5.33 1.95
CA THR A 45 49.46 -6.51 1.78
C THR A 45 48.89 -7.49 0.76
N THR A 46 49.65 -7.70 -0.31
CA THR A 46 49.53 -8.73 -1.33
C THR A 46 49.95 -10.09 -0.78
N ARG A 47 49.18 -11.16 -1.04
CA ARG A 47 49.75 -12.52 -1.06
C ARG A 47 49.00 -13.43 -2.04
N LYS A 48 49.73 -13.83 -3.09
CA LYS A 48 49.42 -14.94 -3.99
C LYS A 48 49.68 -16.25 -3.24
N THR A 49 48.78 -17.22 -3.37
CA THR A 49 49.14 -18.64 -3.44
C THR A 49 48.05 -19.42 -4.15
N THR A 50 48.44 -19.98 -5.30
CA THR A 50 47.81 -21.07 -6.04
C THR A 50 47.89 -22.35 -5.21
N HIS A 51 46.84 -23.16 -5.16
CA HIS A 51 46.96 -24.62 -5.15
C HIS A 51 45.65 -25.29 -5.59
N THR A 52 45.76 -26.02 -6.68
CA THR A 52 44.84 -27.00 -7.25
C THR A 52 44.63 -28.14 -6.25
N LYS A 53 43.37 -28.54 -6.01
CA LYS A 53 43.05 -29.95 -5.76
C LYS A 53 41.62 -30.25 -6.16
N GLU A 54 41.54 -31.08 -7.19
CA GLU A 54 40.39 -31.73 -7.78
C GLU A 54 40.13 -33.01 -6.99
N GLU A 55 38.93 -33.17 -6.40
CA GLU A 55 38.47 -34.49 -5.93
C GLU A 55 36.93 -34.55 -5.77
N ASN A 56 36.32 -35.30 -6.71
CA ASN A 56 35.19 -36.23 -6.60
C ASN A 56 33.86 -35.89 -5.86
N ARG A 57 32.78 -35.93 -6.68
CA ARG A 57 31.34 -36.23 -6.45
C ARG A 57 31.03 -37.18 -5.27
N PRO A 58 29.82 -37.16 -4.64
CA PRO A 58 28.49 -37.19 -5.29
C PRO A 58 27.46 -36.23 -4.63
N SER A 59 26.36 -35.79 -5.25
CA SER A 59 25.15 -36.58 -5.53
C SER A 59 24.10 -35.60 -6.08
N GLN A 60 23.30 -36.07 -7.02
CA GLN A 60 22.21 -35.35 -7.67
C GLN A 60 21.12 -35.01 -6.65
N SER A 61 21.10 -33.75 -6.19
CA SER A 61 19.88 -33.15 -5.67
C SER A 61 19.07 -32.68 -6.88
N THR A 62 17.94 -33.33 -7.12
CA THR A 62 16.90 -32.87 -8.04
C THR A 62 16.34 -31.54 -7.52
N ASP A 63 17.04 -30.47 -7.83
CA ASP A 63 16.55 -29.11 -7.67
C ASP A 63 15.35 -28.96 -8.60
N LYS A 64 14.16 -29.13 -8.03
CA LYS A 64 12.89 -28.78 -8.66
C LYS A 64 12.99 -27.29 -8.98
N ARG A 65 13.48 -26.98 -10.18
CA ARG A 65 13.35 -25.66 -10.81
C ARG A 65 11.88 -25.30 -10.73
N LEU A 66 11.54 -24.52 -9.72
CA LEU A 66 10.37 -23.66 -9.69
C LEU A 66 10.54 -22.76 -10.91
N VAL A 67 10.01 -23.23 -12.05
CA VAL A 67 9.84 -22.42 -13.23
C VAL A 67 9.05 -21.22 -12.76
N LYS A 68 9.72 -20.07 -12.64
CA LYS A 68 9.10 -18.79 -12.32
C LYS A 68 8.10 -18.52 -13.43
N LYS A 69 6.85 -18.93 -13.22
CA LYS A 69 5.74 -18.67 -14.13
C LYS A 69 5.53 -17.17 -14.09
N TYR A 70 6.19 -16.48 -15.00
CA TYR A 70 6.05 -15.04 -15.17
C TYR A 70 4.62 -14.83 -15.66
N VAL A 71 3.73 -14.41 -14.77
CA VAL A 71 2.33 -14.17 -15.14
C VAL A 71 2.33 -13.05 -16.17
N ASN A 72 1.79 -13.32 -17.36
CA ASN A 72 1.63 -12.28 -18.37
C ASN A 72 0.72 -11.19 -17.79
N PRO A 73 1.22 -9.96 -17.56
CA PRO A 73 0.43 -8.91 -16.92
C PRO A 73 -0.80 -8.50 -17.73
N ALA A 74 -0.81 -8.72 -19.04
CA ALA A 74 -1.98 -8.48 -19.90
C ALA A 74 -3.13 -9.47 -19.62
N LYS A 75 -2.84 -10.60 -18.95
CA LYS A 75 -3.79 -11.65 -18.58
C LYS A 75 -4.12 -11.67 -17.08
N LEU A 76 -3.68 -10.66 -16.31
CA LEU A 76 -4.25 -10.49 -14.97
C LEU A 76 -5.68 -9.99 -15.13
N ASP A 77 -6.64 -10.80 -14.74
CA ASP A 77 -7.93 -10.27 -14.36
C ASP A 77 -7.73 -9.48 -13.05
N VAL A 78 -8.22 -8.25 -12.95
CA VAL A 78 -8.08 -7.44 -11.71
C VAL A 78 -9.21 -7.77 -10.75
N TYR A 79 -10.28 -8.35 -11.29
CA TYR A 79 -11.60 -8.21 -10.75
C TYR A 79 -12.29 -9.54 -10.54
N GLY A 80 -11.55 -10.66 -10.43
CA GLY A 80 -12.04 -12.05 -10.36
C GLY A 80 -13.20 -12.36 -9.39
N CYS A 81 -13.71 -11.38 -8.65
CA CYS A 81 -15.09 -11.33 -8.20
C CYS A 81 -16.11 -11.40 -9.35
N SER A 82 -17.34 -11.77 -9.01
CA SER A 82 -18.52 -11.69 -9.86
C SER A 82 -18.97 -10.24 -10.15
N PHE A 83 -18.05 -9.33 -10.47
CA PHE A 83 -18.42 -8.15 -11.25
C PHE A 83 -18.79 -8.68 -12.63
N HIS A 84 -20.01 -9.20 -12.77
CA HIS A 84 -20.62 -9.55 -14.05
C HIS A 84 -20.68 -8.26 -14.89
N GLY A 85 -19.58 -7.93 -15.58
CA GLY A 85 -19.42 -6.62 -16.16
C GLY A 85 -18.03 -6.32 -16.70
N SER A 86 -17.97 -5.28 -17.53
CA SER A 86 -16.73 -4.81 -18.14
C SER A 86 -15.75 -4.26 -17.10
N PRO A 87 -14.45 -4.11 -17.43
CA PRO A 87 -13.46 -3.45 -16.57
C PRO A 87 -13.91 -2.07 -16.02
N ALA A 88 -14.79 -1.37 -16.73
CA ALA A 88 -15.35 -0.10 -16.30
C ALA A 88 -16.29 -0.23 -15.09
N VAL A 89 -17.07 -1.32 -15.01
CA VAL A 89 -17.97 -1.58 -13.88
C VAL A 89 -17.15 -1.82 -12.62
N ALA A 90 -16.13 -2.66 -12.69
CA ALA A 90 -15.31 -2.96 -11.53
C ALA A 90 -14.46 -1.75 -11.09
N ALA A 91 -13.94 -0.94 -12.01
CA ALA A 91 -13.32 0.34 -11.69
C ALA A 91 -14.26 1.28 -10.92
N ARG A 92 -15.53 1.37 -11.34
CA ARG A 92 -16.56 2.17 -10.65
C ARG A 92 -16.83 1.64 -9.24
N SER A 93 -16.91 0.34 -9.04
CA SER A 93 -17.12 -0.26 -7.72
C SER A 93 -15.95 0.03 -6.78
N VAL A 94 -14.71 -0.10 -7.25
CA VAL A 94 -13.51 0.28 -6.47
C VAL A 94 -13.57 1.75 -6.05
N GLN A 95 -13.93 2.64 -6.98
CA GLN A 95 -14.06 4.07 -6.71
C GLN A 95 -15.18 4.37 -5.68
N GLN A 96 -16.35 3.74 -5.81
CA GLN A 96 -17.47 3.91 -4.89
C GLN A 96 -17.13 3.45 -3.47
N ILE A 97 -16.46 2.31 -3.32
CA ILE A 97 -16.00 1.83 -2.01
C ILE A 97 -15.02 2.82 -1.39
N ALA A 98 -14.03 3.30 -2.15
CA ALA A 98 -13.07 4.30 -1.68
C ALA A 98 -13.78 5.59 -1.21
N GLN A 99 -14.74 6.08 -1.99
CA GLN A 99 -15.52 7.27 -1.64
C GLN A 99 -16.33 7.09 -0.35
N ARG A 100 -16.99 5.93 -0.18
CA ARG A 100 -17.73 5.62 1.06
C ARG A 100 -16.83 5.59 2.29
N ILE A 101 -15.65 4.98 2.20
CA ILE A 101 -14.71 4.93 3.33
C ILE A 101 -14.11 6.32 3.59
N GLN A 102 -13.76 7.08 2.54
CA GLN A 102 -13.29 8.45 2.68
C GLN A 102 -14.32 9.35 3.40
N ALA A 103 -15.61 9.19 3.08
CA ALA A 103 -16.69 9.97 3.70
C ALA A 103 -16.77 9.78 5.22
N GLN A 104 -16.25 8.68 5.75
CA GLN A 104 -16.19 8.41 7.20
C GLN A 104 -15.11 9.24 7.92
N LYS A 105 -14.25 9.99 7.20
CA LYS A 105 -13.21 10.87 7.76
C LYS A 105 -12.33 10.18 8.81
N ILE A 106 -11.90 8.95 8.54
CA ILE A 106 -11.11 8.13 9.47
C ILE A 106 -9.69 8.71 9.61
N TYR A 107 -9.35 9.24 10.78
CA TYR A 107 -8.02 9.78 11.07
C TYR A 107 -6.95 8.68 11.18
N TYR A 108 -5.77 8.97 10.64
CA TYR A 108 -4.62 8.07 10.71
C TYR A 108 -4.18 7.80 12.14
N ASN A 109 -3.92 6.52 12.48
CA ASN A 109 -3.54 6.05 13.83
C ASN A 109 -4.47 6.49 14.97
N SER A 110 -5.73 6.84 14.68
CA SER A 110 -6.70 7.23 15.71
C SER A 110 -7.28 6.04 16.49
N ARG A 111 -7.29 4.85 15.87
CA ARG A 111 -7.75 3.59 16.47
C ARG A 111 -7.24 2.39 15.66
N GLU A 112 -7.63 1.18 16.06
CA GLU A 112 -7.27 -0.04 15.34
C GLU A 112 -7.61 0.05 13.84
N LEU A 113 -6.70 -0.44 13.00
CA LEU A 113 -6.83 -0.46 11.54
C LEU A 113 -7.08 0.93 10.92
N THR A 114 -6.38 1.95 11.42
CA THR A 114 -6.42 3.30 10.82
C THR A 114 -5.06 3.78 10.30
N ASP A 115 -4.03 2.93 10.31
CA ASP A 115 -2.80 3.16 9.54
C ASP A 115 -3.01 2.81 8.05
N CYS A 116 -1.97 2.97 7.22
CA CYS A 116 -2.06 2.72 5.77
C CYS A 116 -2.58 1.31 5.44
N SER A 117 -2.01 0.28 6.06
CA SER A 117 -2.43 -1.12 5.88
C SER A 117 -3.77 -1.46 6.55
N GLY A 118 -4.12 -0.77 7.64
CA GLY A 118 -5.40 -0.92 8.31
C GLY A 118 -6.56 -0.35 7.51
N ILE A 119 -6.37 0.83 6.91
CA ILE A 119 -7.34 1.40 5.96
C ILE A 119 -7.50 0.50 4.74
N PHE A 120 -6.43 -0.12 4.27
CA PHE A 120 -6.50 -1.13 3.22
C PHE A 120 -7.35 -2.33 3.65
N HIS A 121 -7.16 -2.88 4.86
CA HIS A 121 -8.02 -3.94 5.41
C HIS A 121 -9.50 -3.54 5.51
N ARG A 122 -9.80 -2.28 5.88
CA ARG A 122 -11.17 -1.77 5.87
C ARG A 122 -11.76 -1.75 4.47
N PHE A 123 -10.97 -1.38 3.46
CA PHE A 123 -11.37 -1.47 2.06
C PHE A 123 -11.69 -2.91 1.66
N LEU A 124 -10.82 -3.88 2.00
CA LEU A 124 -11.04 -5.29 1.69
C LEU A 124 -12.33 -5.84 2.31
N ARG A 125 -12.71 -5.42 3.52
CA ARG A 125 -13.99 -5.83 4.13
C ARG A 125 -15.20 -5.35 3.32
N GLU A 126 -15.14 -4.13 2.78
CA GLU A 126 -16.21 -3.63 1.91
C GLU A 126 -16.22 -4.37 0.56
N MET A 127 -15.06 -4.73 0.02
CA MET A 127 -14.96 -5.56 -1.18
C MET A 127 -15.51 -6.96 -0.96
N GLN A 128 -15.24 -7.59 0.19
CA GLN A 128 -15.69 -8.94 0.50
C GLN A 128 -17.23 -9.05 0.50
N LYS A 129 -17.95 -7.99 0.87
CA LYS A 129 -19.42 -7.93 0.75
C LYS A 129 -19.92 -8.01 -0.70
N THR A 130 -19.08 -7.66 -1.66
CA THR A 130 -19.38 -7.73 -3.11
C THR A 130 -18.72 -8.96 -3.76
N CYS A 131 -17.79 -9.60 -3.06
CA CYS A 131 -16.91 -10.64 -3.56
C CYS A 131 -16.88 -11.82 -2.58
N GLU A 132 -18.04 -12.39 -2.28
CA GLU A 132 -18.23 -13.30 -1.13
C GLU A 132 -17.38 -14.58 -1.19
N HIS A 133 -16.93 -15.00 -2.39
CA HIS A 133 -16.13 -16.20 -2.60
C HIS A 133 -14.64 -15.95 -2.79
N GLN A 134 -14.19 -14.70 -2.66
CA GLN A 134 -12.77 -14.36 -2.86
C GLN A 134 -11.99 -14.44 -1.55
N ASP A 135 -10.78 -15.00 -1.63
CA ASP A 135 -9.85 -15.02 -0.50
C ASP A 135 -9.21 -13.64 -0.32
N PHE A 136 -9.30 -13.09 0.89
CA PHE A 136 -8.71 -11.82 1.26
C PHE A 136 -7.79 -11.99 2.48
N PRO A 137 -6.67 -11.25 2.56
CA PRO A 137 -5.77 -11.35 3.69
C PRO A 137 -6.47 -10.94 4.99
N SER A 138 -6.43 -11.81 5.99
CA SER A 138 -6.90 -11.46 7.34
C SER A 138 -5.89 -10.56 8.05
N PRO A 139 -6.34 -9.49 8.74
CA PRO A 139 -5.45 -8.65 9.55
C PRO A 139 -4.80 -9.40 10.72
N LYS A 140 -5.30 -10.58 11.12
CA LYS A 140 -4.67 -11.43 12.15
C LYS A 140 -3.33 -12.01 11.70
N LYS A 141 -3.19 -12.32 10.40
CA LYS A 141 -1.98 -12.95 9.83
C LYS A 141 -1.16 -11.99 8.97
N TYR A 142 -1.83 -11.12 8.22
CA TYR A 142 -1.20 -10.22 7.24
C TYR A 142 -1.53 -8.76 7.54
N ARG A 143 -1.05 -8.27 8.70
CA ARG A 143 -1.44 -6.96 9.25
C ARG A 143 -0.75 -5.78 8.57
N SER A 144 0.55 -5.88 8.34
CA SER A 144 1.37 -4.77 7.85
C SER A 144 1.41 -4.73 6.32
N SER A 145 1.84 -3.61 5.73
CA SER A 145 2.05 -3.50 4.27
C SER A 145 3.03 -4.53 3.72
N ARG A 146 4.05 -4.93 4.52
CA ARG A 146 5.01 -6.00 4.16
C ARG A 146 4.35 -7.37 4.13
N ASP A 147 3.53 -7.67 5.15
CA ASP A 147 2.85 -8.96 5.23
C ASP A 147 1.80 -9.08 4.11
N LEU A 148 1.12 -7.98 3.80
CA LEU A 148 0.20 -7.91 2.67
C LEU A 148 0.92 -8.18 1.34
N ALA A 149 2.10 -7.58 1.11
CA ALA A 149 2.89 -7.90 -0.08
C ALA A 149 3.30 -9.38 -0.11
N LEU A 150 3.70 -9.95 1.04
CA LEU A 150 4.00 -11.37 1.15
C LEU A 150 2.77 -12.24 0.83
N TRP A 151 1.57 -11.87 1.28
CA TRP A 151 0.32 -12.57 0.96
C TRP A 151 0.06 -12.66 -0.55
N TYR A 152 0.24 -11.54 -1.27
CA TYR A 152 0.10 -11.50 -2.73
C TYR A 152 1.19 -12.33 -3.43
N HIS A 153 2.42 -12.34 -2.88
CA HIS A 153 3.53 -13.12 -3.42
C HIS A 153 3.34 -14.63 -3.22
N GLU A 154 2.88 -15.05 -2.04
CA GLU A 154 2.53 -16.46 -1.74
C GLU A 154 1.47 -17.00 -2.70
N ARG A 155 0.66 -16.12 -3.29
CA ARG A 155 -0.38 -16.43 -4.29
C ARG A 155 0.05 -16.20 -5.74
N GLY A 156 1.32 -15.89 -5.98
CA GLY A 156 1.86 -15.66 -7.32
C GLY A 156 1.29 -14.44 -8.05
N SER A 157 0.72 -13.49 -7.30
CA SER A 157 -0.01 -12.32 -7.86
C SER A 157 0.73 -11.00 -7.66
N LEU A 158 1.78 -10.97 -6.84
CA LEU A 158 2.63 -9.81 -6.66
C LEU A 158 3.61 -9.68 -7.83
N ILE A 159 3.64 -8.50 -8.44
CA ILE A 159 4.61 -8.12 -9.48
C ILE A 159 5.59 -7.13 -8.85
N LEU A 160 6.87 -7.50 -8.83
CA LEU A 160 7.95 -6.60 -8.41
C LEU A 160 8.24 -5.61 -9.53
N VAL A 161 8.31 -4.33 -9.19
CA VAL A 161 8.53 -3.26 -10.17
C VAL A 161 10.02 -3.02 -10.28
N SER A 162 10.54 -3.11 -11.50
CA SER A 162 11.95 -2.83 -11.82
C SER A 162 12.15 -1.50 -12.53
N ASP A 163 11.12 -0.99 -13.22
CA ASP A 163 11.12 0.32 -13.88
C ASP A 163 9.69 0.88 -13.88
N PRO A 164 9.39 1.87 -13.02
CA PRO A 164 8.07 2.49 -12.95
C PRO A 164 7.54 3.05 -14.27
N LEU A 165 8.42 3.60 -15.12
CA LEU A 165 8.00 4.23 -16.37
C LEU A 165 7.63 3.19 -17.43
N ARG A 166 8.41 2.10 -17.53
CA ARG A 166 8.13 0.98 -18.45
C ARG A 166 6.96 0.11 -17.98
N MET A 167 6.79 -0.02 -16.67
CA MET A 167 5.73 -0.83 -16.07
C MET A 167 4.44 -0.05 -15.80
N SER A 168 4.38 1.23 -16.20
CA SER A 168 3.20 2.09 -15.99
C SER A 168 1.89 1.57 -16.59
N HIS A 169 1.94 0.69 -17.59
CA HIS A 169 0.75 0.03 -18.16
C HIS A 169 0.03 -0.90 -17.17
N LEU A 170 0.72 -1.33 -16.08
CA LEU A 170 0.13 -2.12 -15.00
C LEU A 170 -0.81 -1.29 -14.11
N ILE A 171 -0.67 0.04 -14.11
CA ILE A 171 -1.45 0.92 -13.26
C ILE A 171 -2.86 1.04 -13.85
N ARG A 172 -3.83 0.44 -13.16
CA ARG A 172 -5.26 0.47 -13.49
C ARG A 172 -6.10 0.45 -12.21
N PRO A 173 -7.35 0.94 -12.23
CA PRO A 173 -8.23 0.89 -11.06
C PRO A 173 -8.32 -0.52 -10.50
N GLY A 174 -8.29 -0.67 -9.17
CA GLY A 174 -8.27 -1.98 -8.51
C GLY A 174 -6.90 -2.63 -8.41
N MET A 175 -5.81 -1.94 -8.79
CA MET A 175 -4.47 -2.41 -8.43
C MET A 175 -4.05 -1.89 -7.06
N VAL A 176 -3.35 -2.73 -6.31
CA VAL A 176 -2.74 -2.44 -5.01
C VAL A 176 -1.29 -2.04 -5.24
N MET A 177 -0.95 -0.83 -4.81
CA MET A 177 0.38 -0.26 -4.97
C MET A 177 1.14 -0.38 -3.65
N PHE A 178 2.37 -0.88 -3.71
CA PHE A 178 3.29 -0.93 -2.58
C PHE A 178 4.44 0.04 -2.80
N TYR A 179 4.77 0.83 -1.77
CA TYR A 179 5.83 1.83 -1.86
C TYR A 179 6.94 1.60 -0.84
N GLY A 180 8.13 2.00 -1.25
CA GLY A 180 9.38 1.89 -0.49
C GLY A 180 9.51 2.89 0.67
N TYR A 181 10.71 2.97 1.24
CA TYR A 181 11.08 4.01 2.20
C TYR A 181 11.15 5.39 1.55
N ARG A 182 10.84 6.42 2.36
CA ARG A 182 10.97 7.84 1.99
C ARG A 182 12.43 8.19 1.69
N GLY A 183 12.66 8.97 0.63
CA GLY A 183 13.97 9.55 0.32
C GLY A 183 15.03 8.55 -0.15
N LYS A 184 14.72 7.24 -0.16
CA LYS A 184 15.58 6.26 -0.82
C LYS A 184 15.38 6.40 -2.33
N LYS A 185 16.50 6.46 -3.05
CA LYS A 185 16.46 6.24 -4.50
C LYS A 185 15.86 4.87 -4.75
N PHE A 186 15.04 4.77 -5.78
CA PHE A 186 14.55 3.49 -6.24
C PHE A 186 15.77 2.63 -6.63
N ASP A 187 16.02 1.60 -5.84
CA ASP A 187 16.92 0.51 -6.16
C ASP A 187 16.05 -0.71 -6.50
N LYS A 188 16.64 -1.70 -7.15
CA LYS A 188 15.96 -2.91 -7.58
C LYS A 188 15.41 -3.66 -6.35
N PHE A 189 14.10 -3.55 -6.11
CA PHE A 189 13.42 -4.33 -5.08
C PHE A 189 13.36 -5.80 -5.49
N THR A 190 13.94 -6.69 -4.67
CA THR A 190 14.07 -8.11 -4.98
C THR A 190 13.15 -8.99 -4.14
N GLU A 191 12.98 -10.23 -4.58
CA GLU A 191 12.27 -11.26 -3.81
C GLU A 191 12.92 -11.51 -2.44
N ARG A 192 14.24 -11.33 -2.33
CA ARG A 192 14.96 -11.43 -1.05
C ARG A 192 14.53 -10.32 -0.09
N ASP A 193 14.39 -9.09 -0.58
CA ASP A 193 13.95 -7.95 0.23
C ASP A 193 12.54 -8.15 0.74
N LEU A 194 11.65 -8.66 -0.12
CA LEU A 194 10.29 -9.05 0.25
C LEU A 194 10.27 -10.14 1.33
N LYS A 195 11.02 -11.24 1.16
CA LYS A 195 11.10 -12.34 2.13
C LYS A 195 11.65 -11.90 3.48
N ASN A 196 12.59 -10.97 3.47
CA ASN A 196 13.13 -10.34 4.68
C ASN A 196 12.20 -9.29 5.27
N ARG A 197 11.02 -9.06 4.68
CA ARG A 197 10.04 -8.03 5.07
C ARG A 197 10.69 -6.64 5.16
N LYS A 198 11.62 -6.34 4.26
CA LYS A 198 12.29 -5.05 4.18
C LYS A 198 11.68 -4.20 3.07
N GLU A 199 12.11 -2.95 3.05
CA GLU A 199 11.84 -1.95 2.01
C GLU A 199 10.39 -1.44 1.84
N ILE A 200 9.34 -2.24 2.03
CA ILE A 200 7.94 -1.75 1.91
C ILE A 200 7.50 -0.97 3.15
N HIS A 201 7.02 0.26 2.96
CA HIS A 201 6.55 1.15 4.03
C HIS A 201 5.12 1.62 3.88
N HIS A 202 4.58 1.56 2.67
CA HIS A 202 3.27 2.13 2.40
C HIS A 202 2.49 1.31 1.38
N ILE A 203 1.17 1.42 1.44
CA ILE A 203 0.24 0.70 0.59
C ILE A 203 -0.96 1.60 0.25
N GLY A 204 -1.52 1.41 -0.94
CA GLY A 204 -2.78 2.04 -1.35
C GLY A 204 -3.42 1.35 -2.54
N ILE A 205 -4.61 1.79 -2.92
CA ILE A 205 -5.41 1.21 -4.01
C ILE A 205 -5.60 2.25 -5.10
N VAL A 206 -5.29 1.91 -6.34
CA VAL A 206 -5.57 2.75 -7.50
C VAL A 206 -7.08 2.80 -7.71
N VAL A 207 -7.67 3.99 -7.72
CA VAL A 207 -9.12 4.16 -7.91
C VAL A 207 -9.49 4.77 -9.26
N SER A 208 -8.57 5.53 -9.87
CA SER A 208 -8.72 6.04 -11.25
C SER A 208 -7.35 6.27 -11.86
N VAL A 209 -7.28 6.24 -13.19
CA VAL A 209 -6.04 6.45 -13.95
C VAL A 209 -6.30 7.41 -15.08
N GLU A 210 -5.38 8.35 -15.26
CA GLU A 210 -5.38 9.27 -16.40
C GLU A 210 -4.34 8.82 -17.41
N LYS A 211 -4.72 8.84 -18.69
CA LYS A 211 -3.86 8.44 -19.80
C LYS A 211 -3.76 9.58 -20.81
N ASP A 212 -2.59 9.69 -21.45
CA ASP A 212 -2.44 10.60 -22.60
C ASP A 212 -3.13 10.05 -23.86
N ARG A 213 -3.10 10.84 -24.94
CA ARG A 213 -3.65 10.47 -26.25
C ARG A 213 -3.05 9.19 -26.86
N THR A 214 -1.89 8.74 -26.37
CA THR A 214 -1.23 7.50 -26.83
C THR A 214 -1.53 6.31 -25.92
N GLY A 215 -2.41 6.49 -24.93
CA GLY A 215 -2.78 5.46 -23.96
C GLY A 215 -1.76 5.25 -22.84
N ARG A 216 -0.71 6.09 -22.74
CA ARG A 216 0.29 5.99 -21.66
C ARG A 216 -0.27 6.62 -20.40
N VAL A 217 -0.06 5.95 -19.25
CA VAL A 217 -0.46 6.49 -17.95
C VAL A 217 0.37 7.73 -17.64
N ILE A 218 -0.31 8.84 -17.32
CA ILE A 218 0.30 10.12 -16.93
C ILE A 218 0.07 10.46 -15.46
N SER A 219 -1.05 10.03 -14.88
CA SER A 219 -1.36 10.19 -13.46
C SER A 219 -2.31 9.09 -12.98
N TYR A 220 -2.44 8.93 -11.67
CA TYR A 220 -3.51 8.15 -11.08
C TYR A 220 -3.95 8.69 -9.73
N LYS A 221 -5.15 8.31 -9.31
CA LYS A 221 -5.67 8.58 -7.97
C LYS A 221 -5.52 7.36 -7.09
N LEU A 222 -5.06 7.56 -5.85
CA LEU A 222 -4.79 6.50 -4.89
C LEU A 222 -5.66 6.68 -3.65
N PHE A 223 -6.43 5.67 -3.27
CA PHE A 223 -7.08 5.62 -1.96
C PHE A 223 -6.16 4.94 -0.94
N HIS A 224 -5.88 5.61 0.17
CA HIS A 224 -5.03 5.06 1.23
C HIS A 224 -5.20 5.75 2.58
N GLY A 225 -4.73 5.08 3.65
CA GLY A 225 -4.42 5.76 4.91
C GLY A 225 -3.18 6.63 4.71
N ARG A 226 -3.25 7.92 5.06
CA ARG A 226 -2.21 8.90 4.73
C ARG A 226 -1.07 8.94 5.76
N SER A 227 -1.17 9.84 6.72
CA SER A 227 -0.15 10.11 7.73
C SER A 227 -0.83 10.67 8.98
N PRO A 228 -0.16 10.69 10.15
CA PRO A 228 -0.70 11.30 11.37
C PRO A 228 -1.28 12.70 11.10
N GLY A 229 -2.44 12.98 11.70
CA GLY A 229 -3.18 14.24 11.52
C GLY A 229 -3.95 14.38 10.20
N LYS A 230 -3.97 13.35 9.34
CA LYS A 230 -4.76 13.32 8.09
C LYS A 230 -5.77 12.17 8.12
N TYR A 231 -6.91 12.38 7.47
CA TYR A 231 -7.89 11.31 7.24
C TYR A 231 -7.48 10.42 6.05
N ALA A 232 -7.99 9.18 6.02
CA ALA A 232 -7.93 8.31 4.86
C ALA A 232 -8.63 8.97 3.66
N ALA A 233 -7.94 9.08 2.53
CA ALA A 233 -8.45 9.83 1.39
C ALA A 233 -7.93 9.28 0.07
N ILE A 234 -8.57 9.74 -1.00
CA ILE A 234 -8.13 9.67 -2.38
C ILE A 234 -7.16 10.85 -2.61
N THR A 235 -5.95 10.56 -3.06
CA THR A 235 -4.91 11.53 -3.41
C THR A 235 -4.62 11.50 -4.90
N GLU A 236 -4.22 12.64 -5.48
CA GLU A 236 -4.13 12.83 -6.94
C GLU A 236 -2.73 13.25 -7.42
N TYR A 237 -1.74 13.31 -6.53
CA TYR A 237 -0.39 13.80 -6.84
C TYR A 237 0.57 12.72 -7.39
N HIS A 238 0.04 11.60 -7.89
CA HIS A 238 0.84 10.47 -8.36
C HIS A 238 1.09 10.56 -9.87
N LEU A 239 2.18 11.25 -10.23
CA LEU A 239 2.44 11.67 -11.61
C LEU A 239 3.55 10.84 -12.26
N ARG A 240 3.44 10.62 -13.58
CA ARG A 240 4.52 10.07 -14.41
C ARG A 240 5.77 10.94 -14.36
N THR A 241 5.56 12.25 -14.45
CA THR A 241 6.59 13.28 -14.35
C THR A 241 6.27 14.13 -13.12
N PRO A 242 6.89 13.84 -11.96
CA PRO A 242 6.64 14.58 -10.73
C PRO A 242 7.00 16.06 -10.86
N SER A 243 6.28 16.93 -10.15
CA SER A 243 6.55 18.39 -10.15
C SER A 243 7.91 18.76 -9.57
N ARG A 244 8.50 17.89 -8.74
CA ARG A 244 9.85 18.04 -8.18
C ARG A 244 10.75 16.95 -8.75
N ARG A 245 11.89 17.36 -9.30
CA ARG A 245 12.85 16.48 -10.01
C ARG A 245 13.40 15.33 -9.16
N ASN A 246 13.42 15.48 -7.83
CA ASN A 246 13.94 14.46 -6.91
C ASN A 246 12.89 13.43 -6.44
N LEU A 247 11.63 13.57 -6.85
CA LEU A 247 10.59 12.59 -6.51
C LEU A 247 10.56 11.46 -7.55
N PRO A 248 10.27 10.22 -7.13
CA PRO A 248 10.17 9.10 -8.04
C PRO A 248 8.89 9.20 -8.91
N PRO A 249 8.98 8.84 -10.21
CA PRO A 249 7.79 8.64 -11.05
C PRO A 249 6.79 7.70 -10.39
N PHE A 250 5.50 8.07 -10.43
CA PHE A 250 4.41 7.29 -9.83
C PHE A 250 4.62 6.98 -8.34
N GLY A 251 5.40 7.80 -7.63
CA GLY A 251 5.64 7.64 -6.21
C GLY A 251 4.45 8.05 -5.34
N ASN A 252 4.51 7.67 -4.06
CA ASN A 252 3.74 8.32 -3.01
C ASN A 252 4.64 9.35 -2.32
N TYR A 253 4.56 10.60 -2.79
CA TYR A 253 5.53 11.65 -2.41
C TYR A 253 6.97 11.19 -2.72
N ASP A 254 7.83 11.06 -1.72
CA ASP A 254 9.23 10.63 -1.81
C ASP A 254 9.42 9.12 -1.66
N GLN A 255 8.33 8.34 -1.64
CA GLN A 255 8.36 6.87 -1.58
C GLN A 255 8.25 6.29 -2.98
N PRO A 256 9.23 5.50 -3.44
CA PRO A 256 9.19 4.90 -4.77
C PRO A 256 8.18 3.75 -4.85
N TRP A 257 7.55 3.57 -6.01
CA TRP A 257 6.69 2.42 -6.28
C TRP A 257 7.56 1.16 -6.52
N VAL A 258 7.40 0.14 -5.69
CA VAL A 258 8.30 -1.05 -5.66
C VAL A 258 7.61 -2.36 -6.00
N ALA A 259 6.30 -2.46 -5.81
CA ALA A 259 5.53 -3.64 -6.20
C ALA A 259 4.07 -3.27 -6.48
N ILE A 260 3.38 -4.14 -7.21
CA ILE A 260 1.97 -4.00 -7.53
C ILE A 260 1.29 -5.37 -7.50
N ALA A 261 0.01 -5.42 -7.14
CA ALA A 261 -0.80 -6.63 -7.21
C ALA A 261 -2.24 -6.29 -7.63
N PRO A 262 -3.01 -7.23 -8.20
CA PRO A 262 -4.46 -7.05 -8.33
C PRO A 262 -5.09 -7.04 -6.92
N LEU A 263 -6.21 -6.36 -6.75
CA LEU A 263 -6.90 -6.32 -5.45
C LEU A 263 -7.34 -7.72 -4.98
N VAL A 264 -7.77 -8.56 -5.93
CA VAL A 264 -8.20 -9.95 -5.70
C VAL A 264 -7.08 -10.88 -6.16
N ALA A 265 -6.54 -11.69 -5.24
CA ALA A 265 -5.56 -12.71 -5.61
C ALA A 265 -6.27 -13.95 -6.16
N GLY A 266 -5.72 -14.59 -7.20
CA GLY A 266 -6.33 -15.75 -7.85
C GLY A 266 -6.98 -15.44 -9.20
N ALA A 267 -6.97 -14.18 -9.62
CA ALA A 267 -7.30 -13.77 -10.98
C ALA A 267 -6.14 -14.10 -11.95
N VAL A 268 -5.73 -15.36 -11.95
CA VAL A 268 -4.83 -15.96 -12.94
C VAL A 268 -5.74 -16.59 -13.97
N ILE A 269 -5.78 -16.03 -15.18
CA ILE A 269 -6.48 -16.66 -16.30
C ILE A 269 -5.84 -18.04 -16.52
N SER A 270 -6.63 -19.09 -16.31
CA SER A 270 -6.37 -20.42 -16.85
C SER A 270 -6.15 -20.29 -18.34
N GLU A 271 -4.92 -20.49 -18.81
CA GLU A 271 -4.69 -20.71 -20.23
C GLU A 271 -5.21 -22.10 -20.59
N ASN A 272 -6.37 -22.16 -21.25
CA ASN A 272 -6.60 -23.24 -22.21
C ASN A 272 -5.64 -23.00 -23.37
N ILE A 273 -4.49 -23.66 -23.31
CA ILE A 273 -3.59 -23.82 -24.45
C ILE A 273 -4.22 -24.95 -25.28
N HIS A 274 -4.87 -24.58 -26.39
CA HIS A 274 -5.09 -25.46 -27.54
C HIS A 274 -4.17 -24.99 -28.66
#